data_AF-A0A920DRD1-F1
#
_entry.id   AF-A0A920DRD1-F1
#
_cell.length_a   1.000
_cell.length_b   1.000
_cell.length_c   1.000
_cell.angle_alpha   90.00
_cell.angle_beta   90.00
_cell.angle_gamma   90.00
#
_symmetry.space_group_name_H-M   'P 1'
#
loop_
_entity.id
_entity.type
_entity.pdbx_description
1 polymer ?
#
loop_
_entity_poly.entity_id
_entity_poly.type
_entity_poly.pdbx_seq_one_letter_code
_entity_poly.pdbx_strand_id
1 'polypeptide(L)'
;MKKMKKIILIAIGIFLVGCSNRLDKNNIEKFVIEHFEVQTDSVGAVKAMDENISDSIILFNLSNGWIGRPDWVNDVSKIKSEWFYEDSIKTEITDIEIIGNIASVYGNASWFVSGVKTSRAGFHSVIAKENGKLVFKRHSWMNWDINRSANSFVWPSTKVEGALDLYNEMRFAMANLRNNDALAYSDSLVKIDPNLAVAHVGKMHYLYMKGKSSELNELIKEIEPKLKNASLAEKYYIKTLSPSSSREEVLEKYETALIYAANDPLLRGWYAYFLEDLDERIENINIGLRRLPENIVLNNMMGYLMLEKGNFEAAKNHININMTIHPDEPNVYDSMGDILLASGDTLKAKEMFLTAYELSRNLKTGAEEFFNVSKEKAEALN
;
A
#
# COMPACT_ATOMS: atom_id res chain seq x y z
N MET A 1 11.34 -88.34 -37.35
CA MET A 1 11.63 -87.13 -36.54
C MET A 1 11.38 -85.87 -37.36
N LYS A 2 10.29 -85.13 -37.10
CA LYS A 2 10.17 -83.67 -37.26
C LYS A 2 8.84 -83.24 -36.63
N LYS A 3 8.92 -82.69 -35.41
CA LYS A 3 7.79 -82.13 -34.67
C LYS A 3 7.39 -80.81 -35.32
N MET A 4 6.14 -80.69 -35.78
CA MET A 4 5.52 -79.39 -36.10
C MET A 4 5.25 -78.64 -34.80
N LYS A 5 5.93 -77.50 -34.58
CA LYS A 5 5.59 -76.56 -33.52
C LYS A 5 4.44 -75.66 -34.00
N LYS A 6 3.29 -75.74 -33.34
CA LYS A 6 2.23 -74.71 -33.43
C LYS A 6 2.77 -73.43 -32.77
N ILE A 7 2.89 -72.36 -33.55
CA ILE A 7 3.13 -71.01 -33.03
C ILE A 7 1.76 -70.43 -32.69
N ILE A 8 1.49 -70.28 -31.40
CA ILE A 8 0.34 -69.51 -30.90
C ILE A 8 0.83 -68.07 -30.81
N LEU A 9 0.33 -67.20 -31.70
CA LEU A 9 0.48 -65.75 -31.55
C LEU A 9 -0.48 -65.30 -30.43
N ILE A 10 0.07 -64.99 -29.27
CA ILE A 10 -0.62 -64.26 -28.21
C ILE A 10 -0.51 -62.78 -28.57
N ALA A 11 -1.61 -62.19 -29.05
CA ALA A 11 -1.73 -60.75 -29.16
C ALA A 11 -1.86 -60.16 -27.75
N ILE A 12 -0.74 -59.65 -27.22
CA ILE A 12 -0.74 -58.83 -26.00
C ILE A 12 -1.24 -57.44 -26.41
N GLY A 13 -2.55 -57.22 -26.24
CA GLY A 13 -3.12 -55.89 -26.26
C GLY A 13 -2.59 -55.12 -25.05
N ILE A 14 -1.56 -54.31 -25.24
CA ILE A 14 -1.14 -53.31 -24.26
C ILE A 14 -2.23 -52.25 -24.24
N PHE A 15 -3.17 -52.36 -23.31
CA PHE A 15 -3.98 -51.23 -22.89
C PHE A 15 -3.05 -50.26 -22.16
N LEU A 16 -2.48 -49.31 -22.91
CA LEU A 16 -1.96 -48.08 -22.33
C LEU A 16 -3.17 -47.34 -21.73
N VAL A 17 -3.42 -47.56 -20.44
CA VAL A 17 -4.18 -46.61 -19.63
C VAL A 17 -3.30 -45.37 -19.54
N GLY A 18 -3.38 -44.54 -20.58
CA GLY A 18 -2.81 -43.21 -20.53
C GLY A 18 -3.57 -42.46 -19.45
N CYS A 19 -2.96 -42.26 -18.27
CA CYS A 19 -3.36 -41.16 -17.40
C CYS A 19 -3.46 -39.93 -18.30
N SER A 20 -4.65 -39.39 -18.46
CA SER A 20 -4.86 -38.22 -19.30
C SER A 20 -4.13 -37.04 -18.64
N ASN A 21 -2.88 -36.83 -19.04
CA ASN A 21 -2.13 -35.60 -18.78
C ASN A 21 -2.79 -34.37 -19.43
N ARG A 22 -3.93 -34.57 -20.10
CA ARG A 22 -4.75 -33.52 -20.68
C ARG A 22 -5.17 -32.53 -19.60
N LEU A 23 -5.01 -31.27 -19.92
CA LEU A 23 -5.55 -30.17 -19.14
C LEU A 23 -7.06 -30.08 -19.36
N ASP A 24 -7.76 -29.60 -18.34
CA ASP A 24 -9.22 -29.39 -18.36
C ASP A 24 -9.51 -27.95 -17.94
N LYS A 25 -10.39 -27.27 -18.69
CA LYS A 25 -10.64 -25.83 -18.49
C LYS A 25 -11.23 -25.55 -17.10
N ASN A 26 -12.17 -26.36 -16.63
CA ASN A 26 -12.81 -26.16 -15.33
C ASN A 26 -11.80 -26.38 -14.19
N ASN A 27 -10.94 -27.39 -14.30
CA ASN A 27 -9.86 -27.60 -13.33
C ASN A 27 -8.83 -26.48 -13.31
N ILE A 28 -8.52 -25.88 -14.47
CA ILE A 28 -7.62 -24.71 -14.57
C ILE A 28 -8.27 -23.48 -13.94
N GLU A 29 -9.52 -23.20 -14.28
CA GLU A 29 -10.29 -22.08 -13.72
C GLU A 29 -10.32 -22.16 -12.20
N LYS A 30 -10.71 -23.33 -11.67
CA LYS A 30 -10.73 -23.60 -10.24
C LYS A 30 -9.36 -23.39 -9.59
N PHE A 31 -8.29 -23.94 -10.18
CA PHE A 31 -6.93 -23.77 -9.67
C PHE A 31 -6.50 -22.31 -9.57
N VAL A 32 -6.84 -21.48 -10.56
CA VAL A 32 -6.48 -20.05 -10.56
C VAL A 32 -7.29 -19.29 -9.51
N ILE A 33 -8.61 -19.52 -9.45
CA ILE A 33 -9.47 -18.88 -8.46
C ILE A 33 -9.02 -19.24 -7.04
N GLU A 34 -8.83 -20.53 -6.74
CA GLU A 34 -8.39 -20.99 -5.43
C GLU A 34 -7.01 -20.43 -5.04
N HIS A 35 -6.07 -20.31 -5.98
CA HIS A 35 -4.75 -19.73 -5.70
C HIS A 35 -4.81 -18.25 -5.29
N PHE A 36 -5.72 -17.47 -5.86
CA PHE A 36 -5.86 -16.06 -5.50
C PHE A 36 -6.73 -15.89 -4.25
N GLU A 37 -7.84 -16.59 -4.12
CA GLU A 37 -8.76 -16.42 -2.99
C GLU A 37 -8.17 -16.93 -1.66
N VAL A 38 -7.30 -17.94 -1.70
CA VAL A 38 -6.58 -18.42 -0.50
C VAL A 38 -5.64 -17.37 0.10
N GLN A 39 -5.34 -16.28 -0.62
CA GLN A 39 -4.55 -15.18 -0.05
C GLN A 39 -5.25 -14.50 1.13
N THR A 40 -6.56 -14.67 1.29
CA THR A 40 -7.29 -14.21 2.49
C THR A 40 -6.91 -14.96 3.78
N ASP A 41 -6.27 -16.14 3.65
CA ASP A 41 -5.65 -16.86 4.75
C ASP A 41 -4.13 -16.77 4.59
N SER A 42 -3.48 -15.89 5.36
CA SER A 42 -2.04 -15.62 5.21
C SER A 42 -1.14 -16.87 5.27
N VAL A 43 -1.51 -17.89 6.05
CA VAL A 43 -0.74 -19.16 6.11
C VAL A 43 -1.01 -20.01 4.87
N GLY A 44 -2.28 -20.10 4.46
CA GLY A 44 -2.69 -20.74 3.21
C GLY A 44 -2.05 -20.09 1.98
N ALA A 45 -1.90 -18.77 1.98
CA ALA A 45 -1.29 -17.96 0.93
C ALA A 45 0.18 -18.32 0.70
N VAL A 46 0.96 -18.35 1.79
CA VAL A 46 2.38 -18.75 1.75
C VAL A 46 2.51 -20.17 1.20
N LYS A 47 1.66 -21.09 1.68
CA LYS A 47 1.64 -22.47 1.20
C LYS A 47 1.25 -22.56 -0.29
N ALA A 48 0.27 -21.79 -0.74
CA ALA A 48 -0.16 -21.77 -2.13
C ALA A 48 0.94 -21.22 -3.06
N MET A 49 1.73 -20.25 -2.61
CA MET A 49 2.89 -19.76 -3.37
C MET A 49 3.99 -20.81 -3.51
N ASP A 50 4.22 -21.64 -2.49
CA ASP A 50 5.15 -22.77 -2.56
C ASP A 50 4.62 -23.89 -3.48
N GLU A 51 3.35 -24.25 -3.35
CA GLU A 51 2.79 -25.43 -4.03
C GLU A 51 2.35 -25.17 -5.49
N ASN A 52 1.89 -23.96 -5.81
CA ASN A 52 1.26 -23.66 -7.10
C ASN A 52 2.20 -22.99 -8.10
N ILE A 53 3.43 -22.64 -7.70
CA ILE A 53 4.39 -21.93 -8.55
C ILE A 53 5.46 -22.90 -9.05
N SER A 54 5.80 -22.81 -10.33
CA SER A 54 6.87 -23.63 -10.90
C SER A 54 8.25 -23.12 -10.48
N ASP A 55 9.19 -24.05 -10.30
CA ASP A 55 10.62 -23.79 -10.18
C ASP A 55 11.20 -22.99 -11.37
N SER A 56 10.47 -22.84 -12.48
CA SER A 56 10.91 -22.05 -13.65
C SER A 56 10.04 -20.81 -13.90
N ILE A 57 9.26 -20.34 -12.93
CA ILE A 57 8.38 -19.18 -13.09
C ILE A 57 9.16 -17.96 -13.58
N ILE A 58 8.53 -17.21 -14.49
CA ILE A 58 8.93 -15.84 -14.81
C ILE A 58 7.71 -14.96 -14.58
N LEU A 59 7.91 -13.93 -13.77
CA LEU A 59 6.94 -12.88 -13.52
C LEU A 59 7.26 -11.66 -14.39
N PHE A 60 6.23 -11.06 -14.95
CA PHE A 60 6.33 -9.77 -15.63
C PHE A 60 5.32 -8.78 -15.05
N ASN A 61 5.79 -7.62 -14.61
CA ASN A 61 4.93 -6.54 -14.17
C ASN A 61 4.93 -5.44 -15.23
N LEU A 62 3.82 -5.31 -15.96
CA LEU A 62 3.70 -4.37 -17.07
C LEU A 62 3.70 -2.90 -16.60
N SER A 63 3.40 -2.64 -15.33
CA SER A 63 3.29 -1.28 -14.80
C SER A 63 4.64 -0.65 -14.49
N ASN A 64 5.65 -1.43 -14.14
CA ASN A 64 7.01 -0.94 -13.89
C ASN A 64 8.06 -1.53 -14.83
N GLY A 65 7.65 -2.39 -15.78
CA GLY A 65 8.53 -3.05 -16.73
C GLY A 65 9.43 -4.13 -16.11
N TRP A 66 9.22 -4.51 -14.86
CA TRP A 66 10.06 -5.50 -14.18
C TRP A 66 9.77 -6.91 -14.68
N ILE A 67 10.79 -7.59 -15.18
CA ILE A 67 10.76 -9.00 -15.59
C ILE A 67 11.77 -9.75 -14.73
N GLY A 68 11.35 -10.83 -14.08
CA GLY A 68 12.27 -11.62 -13.28
C GLY A 68 11.70 -12.94 -12.75
N ARG A 69 12.61 -13.75 -12.22
CA ARG A 69 12.26 -14.88 -11.35
C ARG A 69 12.40 -14.40 -9.91
N PRO A 70 11.32 -14.38 -9.12
CA PRO A 70 11.42 -13.95 -7.73
C PRO A 70 12.34 -14.86 -6.92
N ASP A 71 13.06 -14.25 -5.97
CA ASP A 71 13.97 -14.97 -5.08
C ASP A 71 13.27 -16.01 -4.20
N TRP A 72 12.01 -15.76 -3.83
CA TRP A 72 11.23 -16.66 -2.97
C TRP A 72 10.95 -18.02 -3.62
N VAL A 73 11.09 -18.13 -4.93
CA VAL A 73 11.01 -19.41 -5.65
C VAL A 73 12.13 -20.37 -5.20
N ASN A 74 13.26 -19.83 -4.75
CA ASN A 74 14.38 -20.63 -4.25
C ASN A 74 14.38 -20.74 -2.72
N ASP A 75 13.56 -19.92 -2.04
CA ASP A 75 13.54 -19.80 -0.58
C ASP A 75 12.19 -19.24 -0.11
N VAL A 76 11.26 -20.14 0.19
CA VAL A 76 9.90 -19.82 0.65
C VAL A 76 9.90 -19.05 1.97
N SER A 77 10.97 -19.12 2.77
CA SER A 77 11.08 -18.34 4.01
C SER A 77 11.12 -16.83 3.76
N LYS A 78 11.37 -16.41 2.51
CA LYS A 78 11.29 -15.01 2.08
C LYS A 78 9.86 -14.53 1.86
N ILE A 79 8.87 -15.43 1.79
CA ILE A 79 7.45 -15.06 1.70
C ILE A 79 6.97 -14.75 3.11
N LYS A 80 6.45 -13.54 3.30
CA LYS A 80 5.94 -13.11 4.59
C LYS A 80 4.42 -13.19 4.59
N SER A 81 3.86 -13.76 5.65
CA SER A 81 2.40 -13.82 5.85
C SER A 81 1.77 -12.43 5.90
N GLU A 82 2.51 -11.43 6.36
CA GLU A 82 2.08 -10.02 6.42
C GLU A 82 1.76 -9.39 5.05
N TRP A 83 2.17 -10.03 3.93
CA TRP A 83 1.83 -9.56 2.58
C TRP A 83 0.38 -9.85 2.17
N PHE A 84 -0.34 -10.64 2.97
CA PHE A 84 -1.65 -11.17 2.67
C PHE A 84 -2.62 -10.72 3.77
N TYR A 85 -3.07 -9.47 3.66
CA TYR A 85 -3.84 -8.76 4.70
C TYR A 85 -5.30 -8.52 4.28
N GLU A 86 -5.66 -8.91 3.07
CA GLU A 86 -6.96 -8.61 2.47
C GLU A 86 -8.06 -9.53 3.01
N ASP A 87 -9.25 -8.95 3.23
CA ASP A 87 -10.38 -9.69 3.79
C ASP A 87 -11.08 -10.58 2.76
N SER A 88 -11.01 -10.17 1.50
CA SER A 88 -11.66 -10.83 0.39
C SER A 88 -10.97 -10.50 -0.92
N ILE A 89 -10.97 -11.49 -1.81
CA ILE A 89 -10.40 -11.38 -3.14
C ILE A 89 -11.44 -11.92 -4.10
N LYS A 90 -11.66 -11.20 -5.19
CA LYS A 90 -12.55 -11.63 -6.26
C LYS A 90 -11.75 -11.89 -7.52
N THR A 91 -11.75 -13.14 -7.97
CA THR A 91 -11.09 -13.56 -9.20
C THR A 91 -12.10 -13.81 -10.31
N GLU A 92 -11.89 -13.18 -11.46
CA GLU A 92 -12.75 -13.29 -12.63
C GLU A 92 -11.91 -13.79 -13.81
N ILE A 93 -12.10 -15.05 -14.22
CA ILE A 93 -11.46 -15.60 -15.41
C ILE A 93 -12.20 -15.11 -16.65
N THR A 94 -11.46 -14.48 -17.56
CA THR A 94 -11.99 -13.90 -18.80
C THR A 94 -11.88 -14.87 -19.96
N ASP A 95 -10.75 -15.58 -20.07
CA ASP A 95 -10.54 -16.56 -21.13
C ASP A 95 -9.55 -17.65 -20.70
N ILE A 96 -9.78 -18.87 -21.21
CA ILE A 96 -8.86 -20.01 -21.09
C ILE A 96 -8.70 -20.66 -22.46
N GLU A 97 -7.48 -20.65 -22.97
CA GLU A 97 -7.09 -21.38 -24.17
C GLU A 97 -6.08 -22.48 -23.83
N ILE A 98 -6.42 -23.73 -24.16
CA ILE A 98 -5.52 -24.88 -23.97
C ILE A 98 -4.76 -25.11 -25.27
N ILE A 99 -3.43 -25.01 -25.21
CA ILE A 99 -2.53 -25.16 -26.35
C ILE A 99 -1.58 -26.32 -26.05
N GLY A 100 -1.91 -27.51 -26.54
CA GLY A 100 -1.18 -28.73 -26.22
C GLY A 100 -1.24 -29.06 -24.72
N ASN A 101 -0.09 -28.98 -24.03
CA ASN A 101 0.06 -29.32 -22.61
C ASN A 101 0.12 -28.09 -21.68
N ILE A 102 -0.16 -26.90 -22.21
CA ILE A 102 -0.22 -25.65 -21.44
C ILE A 102 -1.59 -25.01 -21.60
N ALA A 103 -1.95 -24.15 -20.66
CA ALA A 103 -3.11 -23.28 -20.74
C ALA A 103 -2.69 -21.82 -20.63
N SER A 104 -3.16 -21.01 -21.56
CA SER A 104 -3.13 -19.55 -21.51
C SER A 104 -4.39 -19.09 -20.80
N VAL A 105 -4.25 -18.31 -19.73
CA VAL A 105 -5.36 -17.86 -18.90
C VAL A 105 -5.31 -16.35 -18.74
N TYR A 106 -6.40 -15.68 -19.10
CA TYR A 106 -6.61 -14.26 -18.84
C TYR A 106 -7.65 -14.08 -17.75
N GLY A 107 -7.42 -13.13 -16.85
CA GLY A 107 -8.38 -12.82 -15.80
C GLY A 107 -8.11 -11.50 -15.12
N ASN A 108 -8.92 -11.23 -14.10
CA ASN A 108 -8.76 -10.10 -13.19
C ASN A 108 -8.85 -10.60 -11.76
N ALA A 109 -8.06 -9.99 -10.88
CA ALA A 109 -8.19 -10.11 -9.44
C ALA A 109 -8.48 -8.72 -8.86
N SER A 110 -9.40 -8.67 -7.90
CA SER A 110 -9.69 -7.48 -7.09
C SER A 110 -9.54 -7.82 -5.62
N TRP A 111 -8.84 -6.98 -4.89
CA TRP A 111 -8.52 -7.13 -3.48
C TRP A 111 -9.31 -6.11 -2.66
N PHE A 112 -9.74 -6.54 -1.49
CA PHE A 112 -10.58 -5.74 -0.62
C PHE A 112 -10.03 -5.74 0.81
N VAL A 113 -10.14 -4.56 1.43
CA VAL A 113 -9.85 -4.38 2.85
C VAL A 113 -11.04 -3.64 3.45
N SER A 114 -11.59 -4.19 4.52
CA SER A 114 -12.82 -3.71 5.15
C SER A 114 -13.96 -3.54 4.12
N GLY A 115 -14.11 -4.51 3.21
CA GLY A 115 -15.11 -4.49 2.13
C GLY A 115 -14.94 -3.40 1.07
N VAL A 116 -13.87 -2.58 1.15
CA VAL A 116 -13.53 -1.58 0.13
C VAL A 116 -12.50 -2.17 -0.81
N LYS A 117 -12.75 -2.04 -2.11
CA LYS A 117 -11.79 -2.49 -3.12
C LYS A 117 -10.54 -1.60 -3.08
N THR A 118 -9.43 -2.16 -2.62
CA THR A 118 -8.15 -1.45 -2.50
C THR A 118 -7.20 -1.71 -3.65
N SER A 119 -7.33 -2.84 -4.33
CA SER A 119 -6.58 -3.06 -5.56
C SER A 119 -7.34 -3.84 -6.62
N ARG A 120 -6.93 -3.66 -7.87
CA ARG A 120 -7.36 -4.43 -9.03
C ARG A 120 -6.23 -4.58 -10.05
N ALA A 121 -5.99 -5.82 -10.44
CA ALA A 121 -5.04 -6.14 -11.49
C ALA A 121 -5.64 -7.17 -12.46
N GLY A 122 -5.43 -6.93 -13.74
CA GLY A 122 -5.57 -7.93 -14.78
C GLY A 122 -4.35 -8.81 -14.77
N PHE A 123 -4.48 -10.03 -15.28
CA PHE A 123 -3.34 -10.91 -15.46
C PHE A 123 -3.44 -11.76 -16.70
N HIS A 124 -2.27 -12.20 -17.14
CA HIS A 124 -2.10 -13.33 -18.05
C HIS A 124 -1.21 -14.38 -17.39
N SER A 125 -1.65 -15.63 -17.38
CA SER A 125 -0.89 -16.76 -16.84
C SER A 125 -0.70 -17.85 -17.88
N VAL A 126 0.46 -18.50 -17.85
CA VAL A 126 0.66 -19.79 -18.52
C VAL A 126 0.73 -20.86 -17.45
N ILE A 127 -0.17 -21.83 -17.52
CA ILE A 127 -0.32 -22.92 -16.56
C ILE A 127 -0.02 -24.25 -17.22
N ALA A 128 0.68 -25.14 -16.53
CA ALA A 128 1.01 -26.47 -17.02
C ALA A 128 0.98 -27.48 -15.88
N LYS A 129 1.06 -28.78 -16.23
CA LYS A 129 1.32 -29.82 -15.24
C LYS A 129 2.83 -30.00 -15.03
N GLU A 130 3.26 -29.95 -13.78
CA GLU A 130 4.62 -30.26 -13.33
C GLU A 130 4.53 -31.28 -12.19
N ASN A 131 5.21 -32.42 -12.33
CA ASN A 131 5.12 -33.53 -11.38
C ASN A 131 3.67 -33.95 -11.04
N GLY A 132 2.77 -33.87 -12.03
CA GLY A 132 1.35 -34.23 -11.88
C GLY A 132 0.45 -33.15 -11.28
N LYS A 133 0.99 -32.01 -10.84
CA LYS A 133 0.23 -30.88 -10.27
C LYS A 133 0.16 -29.70 -11.24
N LEU A 134 -0.90 -28.91 -11.17
CA LEU A 134 -0.97 -27.65 -11.91
C LEU A 134 -0.05 -26.62 -11.27
N VAL A 135 0.72 -25.90 -12.09
CA VAL A 135 1.58 -24.82 -11.64
C VAL A 135 1.54 -23.64 -12.60
N PHE A 136 1.73 -22.43 -12.08
CA PHE A 136 2.04 -21.25 -12.88
C PHE A 136 3.46 -21.38 -13.44
N LYS A 137 3.60 -21.41 -14.77
CA LYS A 137 4.87 -21.38 -15.49
C LYS A 137 5.27 -19.95 -15.87
N ARG A 138 4.31 -19.09 -16.17
CA ARG A 138 4.49 -17.65 -16.43
C ARG A 138 3.32 -16.91 -15.81
N HIS A 139 3.55 -15.71 -15.33
CA HIS A 139 2.50 -14.85 -14.86
C HIS A 139 2.85 -13.38 -15.13
N SER A 140 1.92 -12.65 -15.72
CA SER A 140 2.08 -11.24 -16.06
C SER A 140 0.98 -10.43 -15.41
N TRP A 141 1.36 -9.44 -14.61
CA TRP A 141 0.43 -8.48 -14.00
C TRP A 141 0.22 -7.27 -14.90
N MET A 142 -1.04 -6.91 -15.08
CA MET A 142 -1.53 -5.68 -15.69
C MET A 142 -2.22 -4.88 -14.59
N ASN A 143 -1.52 -3.94 -13.94
CA ASN A 143 -2.18 -3.14 -12.92
C ASN A 143 -3.20 -2.20 -13.57
N TRP A 144 -4.47 -2.34 -13.20
CA TRP A 144 -5.54 -1.44 -13.66
C TRP A 144 -5.69 -0.24 -12.75
N ASP A 145 -5.18 -0.31 -11.52
CA ASP A 145 -5.14 0.83 -10.63
C ASP A 145 -4.12 1.83 -11.16
N ILE A 146 -4.62 3.03 -11.42
CA ILE A 146 -3.91 4.16 -12.03
C ILE A 146 -2.88 4.77 -11.04
N ASN A 147 -2.58 4.06 -9.96
CA ASN A 147 -1.66 4.42 -8.89
C ASN A 147 -0.22 4.41 -9.41
N ARG A 148 0.12 3.44 -10.28
CA ARG A 148 1.48 3.24 -10.80
C ARG A 148 1.82 4.11 -12.03
N SER A 149 0.82 4.66 -12.70
CA SER A 149 1.00 5.60 -13.82
C SER A 149 0.83 7.06 -13.40
N ALA A 150 0.39 7.33 -12.17
CA ALA A 150 0.46 8.66 -11.58
C ALA A 150 1.93 9.03 -11.35
N ASN A 151 2.39 10.12 -11.93
CA ASN A 151 3.74 10.65 -11.74
C ASN A 151 3.74 12.08 -11.15
N SER A 152 2.56 12.69 -11.00
CA SER A 152 2.37 14.02 -10.43
C SER A 152 2.36 13.98 -8.90
N PHE A 153 3.52 13.65 -8.34
CA PHE A 153 3.82 13.67 -6.91
C PHE A 153 4.96 14.66 -6.63
N VAL A 154 5.17 15.01 -5.37
CA VAL A 154 6.40 15.73 -4.99
C VAL A 154 7.55 14.72 -4.90
N TRP A 155 8.29 14.57 -6.00
CA TRP A 155 9.50 13.75 -6.04
C TRP A 155 10.72 14.58 -5.61
N PRO A 156 11.63 14.03 -4.78
CA PRO A 156 12.84 14.74 -4.40
C PRO A 156 13.78 14.86 -5.60
N SER A 157 14.28 16.06 -5.90
CA SER A 157 15.23 16.31 -7.00
C SER A 157 16.65 15.91 -6.60
N THR A 158 16.84 14.62 -6.33
CA THR A 158 18.12 14.04 -5.94
C THR A 158 18.45 12.80 -6.76
N LYS A 159 19.75 12.55 -6.92
CA LYS A 159 20.29 11.30 -7.49
C LYS A 159 21.12 10.54 -6.46
N VAL A 160 21.15 11.01 -5.22
CA VAL A 160 21.90 10.37 -4.13
C VAL A 160 21.18 9.07 -3.77
N GLU A 161 21.93 7.96 -3.80
CA GLU A 161 21.42 6.64 -3.45
C GLU A 161 20.88 6.62 -2.02
N GLY A 162 19.71 6.00 -1.81
CA GLY A 162 19.02 5.95 -0.51
C GLY A 162 18.27 7.23 -0.10
N ALA A 163 18.44 8.35 -0.80
CA ALA A 163 17.74 9.59 -0.45
C ALA A 163 16.23 9.52 -0.71
N LEU A 164 15.79 8.78 -1.74
CA LEU A 164 14.36 8.60 -2.01
C LEU A 164 13.65 7.86 -0.86
N ASP A 165 14.27 6.79 -0.33
CA ASP A 165 13.69 6.00 0.75
C ASP A 165 13.57 6.83 2.03
N LEU A 166 14.64 7.53 2.41
CA LEU A 166 14.62 8.45 3.55
C LEU A 166 13.59 9.57 3.39
N TYR A 167 13.39 10.08 2.17
CA TYR A 167 12.37 11.09 1.87
C TYR A 167 10.96 10.54 2.04
N ASN A 168 10.70 9.33 1.57
CA ASN A 168 9.40 8.68 1.73
C ASN A 168 9.11 8.39 3.21
N GLU A 169 10.10 7.87 3.95
CA GLU A 169 10.00 7.61 5.39
C GLU A 169 9.76 8.90 6.20
N MET A 170 10.46 9.99 5.86
CA MET A 170 10.21 11.30 6.47
C MET A 170 8.77 11.74 6.28
N ARG A 171 8.25 11.66 5.05
CA ARG A 171 6.88 12.09 4.74
C ARG A 171 5.82 11.18 5.36
N PHE A 172 6.10 9.89 5.44
CA PHE A 172 5.25 8.92 6.13
C PHE A 172 5.20 9.17 7.64
N ALA A 173 6.33 9.56 8.25
CA ALA A 173 6.38 9.99 9.65
C ALA A 173 5.57 11.29 9.87
N MET A 174 5.70 12.28 8.97
CA MET A 174 4.91 13.53 9.01
C MET A 174 3.41 13.26 8.89
N ALA A 175 3.01 12.34 8.01
CA ALA A 175 1.65 11.90 7.81
C ALA A 175 1.00 11.31 9.08
N ASN A 176 1.81 10.68 9.94
CA ASN A 176 1.37 9.94 11.12
C ASN A 176 1.74 10.63 12.44
N LEU A 177 2.08 11.93 12.39
CA LEU A 177 2.38 12.75 13.57
C LEU A 177 3.54 12.20 14.43
N ARG A 178 4.42 11.40 13.79
CA ARG A 178 5.70 10.96 14.35
C ARG A 178 6.75 12.06 14.14
N ASN A 179 6.54 13.19 14.79
CA ASN A 179 7.28 14.43 14.58
C ASN A 179 8.78 14.25 14.80
N ASN A 180 9.18 13.47 15.80
CA ASN A 180 10.58 13.17 16.09
C ASN A 180 11.23 12.31 15.00
N ASP A 181 10.51 11.31 14.48
CA ASP A 181 10.98 10.49 13.35
C ASP A 181 11.13 11.34 12.08
N ALA A 182 10.16 12.19 11.77
CA ALA A 182 10.22 13.10 10.64
C ALA A 182 11.44 14.03 10.71
N LEU A 183 11.74 14.57 11.90
CA LEU A 183 12.95 15.35 12.14
C LEU A 183 14.22 14.51 11.92
N ALA A 184 14.31 13.31 12.48
CA ALA A 184 15.49 12.45 12.35
C ALA A 184 15.76 12.01 10.90
N TYR A 185 14.71 11.72 10.12
CA TYR A 185 14.83 11.43 8.70
C TYR A 185 15.25 12.68 7.90
N SER A 186 14.72 13.86 8.27
CA SER A 186 15.14 15.14 7.71
C SER A 186 16.64 15.37 7.93
N ASP A 187 17.14 15.22 9.16
CA ASP A 187 18.57 15.36 9.48
C ASP A 187 19.45 14.36 8.71
N SER A 188 18.96 13.12 8.56
CA SER A 188 19.67 12.08 7.79
C SER A 188 19.73 12.42 6.30
N LEU A 189 18.67 12.98 5.71
CA LEU A 189 18.64 13.44 4.33
C LEU A 189 19.60 14.60 4.11
N VAL A 190 19.59 15.61 4.99
CA VAL A 190 20.51 16.76 4.90
C VAL A 190 21.96 16.30 4.97
N LYS A 191 22.27 15.26 5.74
CA LYS A 191 23.62 14.71 5.83
C LYS A 191 24.12 14.12 4.51
N ILE A 192 23.26 13.44 3.75
CA ILE A 192 23.65 12.78 2.49
C ILE A 192 23.45 13.67 1.26
N ASP A 193 22.53 14.62 1.31
CA ASP A 193 22.30 15.62 0.27
C ASP A 193 22.02 17.01 0.89
N PRO A 194 23.08 17.76 1.29
CA PRO A 194 22.93 19.06 1.95
C PRO A 194 22.25 20.15 1.13
N ASN A 195 22.20 19.96 -0.20
CA ASN A 195 21.61 20.91 -1.15
C ASN A 195 20.17 20.55 -1.55
N LEU A 196 19.64 19.42 -1.09
CA LEU A 196 18.25 19.02 -1.35
C LEU A 196 17.31 19.87 -0.48
N ALA A 197 16.57 20.78 -1.11
CA ALA A 197 15.66 21.68 -0.39
C ALA A 197 14.59 20.91 0.41
N VAL A 198 13.98 19.87 -0.19
CA VAL A 198 12.96 19.08 0.48
C VAL A 198 13.50 18.15 1.58
N ALA A 199 14.82 18.00 1.72
CA ALA A 199 15.38 17.29 2.86
C ALA A 199 15.00 17.95 4.20
N HIS A 200 14.58 19.21 4.19
CA HIS A 200 14.33 20.01 5.39
C HIS A 200 12.84 20.01 5.81
N VAL A 201 11.93 19.44 5.01
CA VAL A 201 10.49 19.57 5.28
C VAL A 201 10.05 18.85 6.56
N GLY A 202 10.73 17.77 6.96
CA GLY A 202 10.48 17.09 8.23
C GLY A 202 10.82 17.99 9.42
N LYS A 203 11.96 18.70 9.36
CA LYS A 203 12.32 19.73 10.36
C LYS A 203 11.37 20.93 10.33
N MET A 204 10.95 21.40 9.15
CA MET A 204 9.93 22.46 9.05
C MET A 204 8.63 22.06 9.73
N HIS A 205 8.15 20.84 9.46
CA HIS A 205 6.96 20.27 10.09
C HIS A 205 7.13 20.17 11.61
N TYR A 206 8.25 19.63 12.09
CA TYR A 206 8.53 19.56 13.54
C TYR A 206 8.47 20.94 14.22
N LEU A 207 9.12 21.95 13.64
CA LEU A 207 9.11 23.32 14.18
C LEU A 207 7.71 23.93 14.16
N TYR A 208 6.95 23.69 13.10
CA TYR A 208 5.55 24.11 13.01
C TYR A 208 4.70 23.47 14.11
N MET A 209 4.78 22.14 14.28
CA MET A 209 4.02 21.39 15.28
C MET A 209 4.38 21.78 16.73
N LYS A 210 5.62 22.23 16.97
CA LYS A 210 6.07 22.75 18.27
C LYS A 210 5.83 24.26 18.45
N GLY A 211 5.22 24.95 17.48
CA GLY A 211 4.95 26.40 17.55
C GLY A 211 6.21 27.28 17.52
N LYS A 212 7.33 26.76 17.01
CA LYS A 212 8.64 27.43 16.99
C LYS A 212 8.80 28.31 15.75
N SER A 213 7.93 29.32 15.60
CA SER A 213 7.85 30.15 14.39
C SER A 213 9.14 30.92 14.05
N SER A 214 9.91 31.34 15.05
CA SER A 214 11.20 32.04 14.82
C SER A 214 12.22 31.11 14.17
N GLU A 215 12.41 29.91 14.74
CA GLU A 215 13.32 28.88 14.21
C GLU A 215 12.88 28.43 12.82
N LEU A 216 11.58 28.31 12.57
CA LEU A 216 11.03 27.97 11.25
C LEU A 216 11.38 29.04 10.21
N ASN A 217 11.24 30.32 10.54
CA ASN A 217 11.61 31.42 9.64
C ASN A 217 13.11 31.48 9.34
N GLU A 218 13.96 31.15 10.31
CA GLU A 218 15.41 31.02 10.10
C GLU A 218 15.74 29.85 9.15
N LEU A 219 15.09 28.71 9.36
CA LEU A 219 15.25 27.54 8.50
C LEU A 219 14.81 27.83 7.05
N ILE A 220 13.71 28.55 6.85
CA ILE A 220 13.25 28.95 5.50
C ILE A 220 14.33 29.79 4.79
N LYS A 221 15.00 30.72 5.49
CA LYS A 221 16.10 31.50 4.92
C LYS A 221 17.30 30.63 4.54
N GLU A 222 17.56 29.56 5.28
CA GLU A 222 18.60 28.57 4.96
C GLU A 222 18.25 27.75 3.70
N ILE A 223 16.96 27.42 3.53
CA ILE A 223 16.46 26.62 2.40
C ILE A 223 16.42 27.46 1.11
N GLU A 224 16.14 28.76 1.18
CA GLU A 224 15.99 29.66 0.03
C GLU A 224 17.05 29.48 -1.07
N PRO A 225 18.38 29.50 -0.79
CA PRO A 225 19.39 29.28 -1.84
C PRO A 225 19.34 27.88 -2.46
N LYS A 226 18.86 26.86 -1.73
CA LYS A 226 18.75 25.46 -2.18
C LYS A 226 17.60 25.27 -3.17
N LEU A 227 16.59 26.14 -3.14
CA LEU A 227 15.45 26.11 -4.06
C LEU A 227 15.85 26.32 -5.53
N LYS A 228 17.02 26.90 -5.82
CA LYS A 228 17.49 27.10 -7.20
C LYS A 228 17.47 25.80 -8.02
N ASN A 229 17.84 24.68 -7.39
CA ASN A 229 17.94 23.37 -8.03
C ASN A 229 16.68 22.49 -7.83
N ALA A 230 15.69 22.96 -7.07
CA ALA A 230 14.47 22.23 -6.80
C ALA A 230 13.48 22.32 -7.97
N SER A 231 12.72 21.24 -8.18
CA SER A 231 11.57 21.21 -9.09
C SER A 231 10.48 22.18 -8.63
N LEU A 232 9.53 22.48 -9.52
CA LEU A 232 8.37 23.32 -9.16
C LEU A 232 7.52 22.65 -8.07
N ALA A 233 7.30 21.34 -8.14
CA ALA A 233 6.57 20.59 -7.12
C ALA A 233 7.19 20.74 -5.73
N GLU A 234 8.52 20.60 -5.63
CA GLU A 234 9.26 20.79 -4.38
C GLU A 234 9.17 22.23 -3.84
N LYS A 235 9.36 23.23 -4.71
CA LYS A 235 9.27 24.64 -4.34
C LYS A 235 7.91 24.99 -3.73
N TYR A 236 6.84 24.58 -4.41
CA TYR A 236 5.49 24.89 -3.95
C TYR A 236 5.08 24.04 -2.75
N TYR A 237 5.58 22.80 -2.62
CA TYR A 237 5.42 22.02 -1.39
C TYR A 237 6.07 22.71 -0.18
N ILE A 238 7.33 23.15 -0.29
CA ILE A 238 8.01 23.88 0.79
C ILE A 238 7.24 25.16 1.16
N LYS A 239 6.69 25.84 0.16
CA LYS A 239 5.86 27.04 0.38
C LYS A 239 4.62 26.74 1.25
N THR A 240 4.01 25.56 1.16
CA THR A 240 2.82 25.21 1.99
C THR A 240 3.13 25.10 3.48
N LEU A 241 4.40 24.88 3.84
CA LEU A 241 4.88 24.81 5.22
C LEU A 241 5.42 26.16 5.76
N SER A 242 5.44 27.19 4.91
CA SER A 242 5.86 28.53 5.32
C SER A 242 4.72 29.25 6.04
N PRO A 243 5.00 30.07 7.09
CA PRO A 243 3.97 30.80 7.81
C PRO A 243 2.99 31.55 6.90
N SER A 244 1.71 31.52 7.25
CA SER A 244 0.64 32.24 6.55
C SER A 244 -0.05 33.18 7.52
N SER A 245 -0.57 34.28 6.99
CA SER A 245 -1.33 35.29 7.73
C SER A 245 -2.83 35.01 7.77
N SER A 246 -3.34 34.19 6.84
CA SER A 246 -4.75 33.83 6.75
C SER A 246 -4.95 32.43 6.17
N ARG A 247 -6.18 31.89 6.29
CA ARG A 247 -6.56 30.59 5.71
C ARG A 247 -6.55 30.65 4.19
N GLU A 248 -6.97 31.76 3.60
CA GLU A 248 -6.98 31.97 2.14
C GLU A 248 -5.57 31.85 1.57
N GLU A 249 -4.56 32.42 2.24
CA GLU A 249 -3.16 32.28 1.84
C GLU A 249 -2.68 30.82 1.95
N VAL A 250 -3.13 30.08 2.97
CA VAL A 250 -2.84 28.64 3.07
C VAL A 250 -3.45 27.88 1.90
N LEU A 251 -4.72 28.12 1.57
CA LEU A 251 -5.41 27.45 0.47
C LEU A 251 -4.73 27.74 -0.88
N GLU A 252 -4.38 28.99 -1.18
CA GLU A 252 -3.66 29.37 -2.41
C GLU A 252 -2.33 28.60 -2.55
N LYS A 253 -1.59 28.44 -1.45
CA LYS A 253 -0.34 27.68 -1.42
C LYS A 253 -0.58 26.21 -1.78
N TYR A 254 -1.59 25.58 -1.20
CA TYR A 254 -1.93 24.17 -1.49
C TYR A 254 -2.48 23.97 -2.90
N GLU A 255 -3.37 24.85 -3.38
CA GLU A 255 -3.87 24.83 -4.75
C GLU A 255 -2.70 24.91 -5.75
N THR A 256 -1.78 25.85 -5.53
CA THR A 256 -0.59 26.00 -6.38
C THR A 256 0.30 24.75 -6.33
N ALA A 257 0.52 24.16 -5.16
CA ALA A 257 1.30 22.93 -5.04
C ALA A 257 0.63 21.76 -5.78
N LEU A 258 -0.70 21.65 -5.69
CA LEU A 258 -1.48 20.60 -6.35
C LEU A 258 -1.53 20.77 -7.88
N ILE A 259 -1.27 21.96 -8.45
CA ILE A 259 -1.06 22.11 -9.90
C ILE A 259 0.14 21.26 -10.37
N TYR A 260 1.20 21.18 -9.57
CA TYR A 260 2.43 20.46 -9.92
C TYR A 260 2.49 19.03 -9.36
N ALA A 261 1.67 18.74 -8.35
CA ALA A 261 1.65 17.44 -7.67
C ALA A 261 0.20 16.99 -7.39
N ALA A 262 -0.63 16.95 -8.43
CA ALA A 262 -2.08 16.76 -8.33
C ALA A 262 -2.53 15.46 -7.64
N ASN A 263 -1.68 14.44 -7.59
CA ASN A 263 -2.01 13.15 -6.97
C ASN A 263 -1.34 12.98 -5.59
N ASP A 264 -0.63 13.98 -5.09
CA ASP A 264 0.14 13.86 -3.86
C ASP A 264 -0.75 13.72 -2.62
N PRO A 265 -0.70 12.56 -1.91
CA PRO A 265 -1.66 12.26 -0.85
C PRO A 265 -1.50 13.17 0.37
N LEU A 266 -0.27 13.59 0.68
CA LEU A 266 -0.01 14.47 1.82
C LEU A 266 -0.53 15.87 1.52
N LEU A 267 -0.28 16.40 0.32
CA LEU A 267 -0.83 17.69 -0.11
C LEU A 267 -2.36 17.66 -0.14
N ARG A 268 -2.96 16.60 -0.69
CA ARG A 268 -4.42 16.42 -0.72
C ARG A 268 -5.00 16.36 0.70
N GLY A 269 -4.37 15.59 1.59
CA GLY A 269 -4.76 15.49 2.99
C GLY A 269 -4.76 16.85 3.68
N TRP A 270 -3.63 17.57 3.66
CA TRP A 270 -3.56 18.88 4.30
C TRP A 270 -4.45 19.92 3.63
N TYR A 271 -4.62 19.90 2.31
CA TYR A 271 -5.56 20.79 1.63
C TYR A 271 -7.00 20.58 2.14
N ALA A 272 -7.45 19.32 2.28
CA ALA A 272 -8.75 19.02 2.88
C ALA A 272 -8.87 19.45 4.35
N TYR A 273 -7.77 19.55 5.08
CA TYR A 273 -7.80 20.05 6.46
C TYR A 273 -8.12 21.55 6.53
N PHE A 274 -7.65 22.32 5.54
CA PHE A 274 -7.83 23.78 5.52
C PHE A 274 -9.09 24.25 4.80
N LEU A 275 -9.66 23.41 3.92
CA LEU A 275 -10.95 23.67 3.31
C LEU A 275 -12.06 23.73 4.37
N GLU A 276 -13.08 24.54 4.12
CA GLU A 276 -14.22 24.70 5.05
C GLU A 276 -15.40 23.82 4.66
N ASP A 277 -15.72 23.77 3.37
CA ASP A 277 -16.88 23.03 2.88
C ASP A 277 -16.65 21.51 2.92
N LEU A 278 -17.54 20.79 3.59
CA LEU A 278 -17.42 19.35 3.80
C LEU A 278 -17.46 18.56 2.48
N ASP A 279 -18.29 18.97 1.52
CA ASP A 279 -18.42 18.25 0.24
C ASP A 279 -17.18 18.48 -0.64
N GLU A 280 -16.62 19.69 -0.65
CA GLU A 280 -15.33 19.98 -1.31
C GLU A 280 -14.17 19.18 -0.70
N ARG A 281 -14.13 19.07 0.63
CA ARG A 281 -13.13 18.24 1.35
C ARG A 281 -13.23 16.78 0.94
N ILE A 282 -14.45 16.24 0.92
CA ILE A 282 -14.71 14.85 0.51
C ILE A 282 -14.31 14.62 -0.95
N GLU A 283 -14.69 15.50 -1.87
CA GLU A 283 -14.30 15.33 -3.28
C GLU A 283 -12.78 15.41 -3.45
N ASN A 284 -12.12 16.34 -2.77
CA ASN A 284 -10.67 16.44 -2.79
C ASN A 284 -9.98 15.14 -2.31
N ILE A 285 -10.47 14.53 -1.22
CA ILE A 285 -9.91 13.26 -0.75
C ILE A 285 -10.26 12.10 -1.69
N ASN A 286 -11.45 12.10 -2.29
CA ASN A 286 -11.82 11.11 -3.31
C ASN A 286 -10.90 11.14 -4.54
N ILE A 287 -10.41 12.31 -4.96
CA ILE A 287 -9.38 12.40 -6.02
C ILE A 287 -8.16 11.55 -5.66
N GLY A 288 -7.68 11.68 -4.42
CA GLY A 288 -6.55 10.90 -3.92
C GLY A 288 -6.87 9.41 -3.75
N LEU A 289 -7.98 9.06 -3.11
CA LEU A 289 -8.35 7.65 -2.85
C LEU A 289 -8.63 6.86 -4.12
N ARG A 290 -9.13 7.50 -5.19
CA ARG A 290 -9.23 6.87 -6.52
C ARG A 290 -7.87 6.41 -7.07
N ARG A 291 -6.77 6.98 -6.57
CA ARG A 291 -5.39 6.72 -7.01
C ARG A 291 -4.53 6.08 -5.95
N LEU A 292 -4.94 6.07 -4.70
CA LEU A 292 -4.21 5.50 -3.58
C LEU A 292 -5.23 5.08 -2.51
N PRO A 293 -6.06 4.06 -2.79
CA PRO A 293 -7.17 3.66 -1.92
C PRO A 293 -6.71 3.13 -0.56
N GLU A 294 -5.44 2.74 -0.44
CA GLU A 294 -4.80 2.28 0.79
C GLU A 294 -4.01 3.38 1.51
N ASN A 295 -4.01 4.63 0.99
CA ASN A 295 -3.15 5.65 1.59
C ASN A 295 -3.63 6.04 2.99
N ILE A 296 -2.70 5.95 3.94
CA ILE A 296 -2.96 6.21 5.35
C ILE A 296 -3.55 7.60 5.63
N VAL A 297 -2.98 8.65 5.04
CA VAL A 297 -3.44 10.04 5.26
C VAL A 297 -4.83 10.26 4.71
N LEU A 298 -5.09 9.75 3.50
CA LEU A 298 -6.35 9.96 2.82
C LEU A 298 -7.49 9.19 3.50
N ASN A 299 -7.26 7.94 3.89
CA ASN A 299 -8.24 7.18 4.68
C ASN A 299 -8.43 7.78 6.07
N ASN A 300 -7.37 8.28 6.70
CA ASN A 300 -7.51 8.95 7.99
C ASN A 300 -8.40 10.19 7.88
N MET A 301 -8.12 11.05 6.90
CA MET A 301 -8.94 12.23 6.64
C MET A 301 -10.38 11.85 6.30
N MET A 302 -10.60 10.88 5.41
CA MET A 302 -11.96 10.44 5.08
C MET A 302 -12.70 9.87 6.30
N GLY A 303 -12.00 9.18 7.20
CA GLY A 303 -12.55 8.73 8.49
C GLY A 303 -13.14 9.88 9.30
N TYR A 304 -12.37 10.95 9.52
CA TYR A 304 -12.85 12.14 10.22
C TYR A 304 -13.94 12.91 9.45
N LEU A 305 -13.88 12.98 8.11
CA LEU A 305 -14.92 13.60 7.30
C LEU A 305 -16.26 12.84 7.39
N MET A 306 -16.21 11.51 7.38
CA MET A 306 -17.40 10.67 7.58
C MET A 306 -17.93 10.78 9.01
N LEU A 307 -17.05 10.95 9.99
CA LEU A 307 -17.43 11.22 11.37
C LEU A 307 -18.19 12.55 11.49
N GLU A 308 -17.67 13.63 10.89
CA GLU A 308 -18.32 14.94 10.83
C GLU A 308 -19.69 14.88 10.14
N LYS A 309 -19.81 14.04 9.11
CA LYS A 309 -21.08 13.74 8.42
C LYS A 309 -22.06 12.90 9.26
N GLY A 310 -21.65 12.40 10.42
CA GLY A 310 -22.43 11.50 11.27
C GLY A 310 -22.52 10.05 10.76
N ASN A 311 -21.71 9.68 9.76
CA ASN A 311 -21.66 8.32 9.24
C ASN A 311 -20.56 7.51 9.95
N PHE A 312 -20.85 7.10 11.19
CA PHE A 312 -19.90 6.38 12.05
C PHE A 312 -19.40 5.06 11.47
N GLU A 313 -20.25 4.32 10.73
CA GLU A 313 -19.82 3.06 10.11
C GLU A 313 -18.81 3.31 8.99
N ALA A 314 -19.06 4.27 8.10
CA ALA A 314 -18.09 4.63 7.07
C ALA A 314 -16.79 5.18 7.68
N ALA A 315 -16.89 5.99 8.73
CA ALA A 315 -15.73 6.51 9.45
C ALA A 315 -14.85 5.37 9.99
N LYS A 316 -15.44 4.43 10.73
CA LYS A 316 -14.75 3.24 11.25
C LYS A 316 -14.13 2.42 10.11
N ASN A 317 -14.85 2.25 9.01
CA ASN A 317 -14.37 1.44 7.89
C ASN A 317 -13.09 1.99 7.26
N HIS A 318 -13.00 3.32 7.09
CA HIS A 318 -11.77 3.95 6.59
C HIS A 318 -10.58 3.79 7.53
N ILE A 319 -10.80 3.87 8.85
CA ILE A 319 -9.71 3.64 9.81
C ILE A 319 -9.35 2.16 9.92
N ASN A 320 -10.30 1.23 9.75
CA ASN A 320 -10.01 -0.20 9.69
C ASN A 320 -9.08 -0.56 8.53
N ILE A 321 -9.20 0.10 7.38
CA ILE A 321 -8.24 -0.05 6.27
C ILE A 321 -6.83 0.29 6.76
N ASN A 322 -6.67 1.44 7.41
CA ASN A 322 -5.37 1.85 7.95
C ASN A 322 -4.85 0.89 9.03
N MET A 323 -5.69 0.43 9.96
CA MET A 323 -5.30 -0.52 11.01
C MET A 323 -4.89 -1.88 10.44
N THR A 324 -5.50 -2.30 9.33
CA THR A 324 -5.15 -3.56 8.67
C THR A 324 -3.78 -3.48 8.00
N ILE A 325 -3.49 -2.36 7.34
CA ILE A 325 -2.29 -2.18 6.51
C ILE A 325 -1.10 -1.66 7.35
N HIS A 326 -1.39 -0.89 8.40
CA HIS A 326 -0.41 -0.23 9.27
C HIS A 326 -0.72 -0.53 10.75
N PRO A 327 -0.69 -1.81 11.17
CA PRO A 327 -1.09 -2.25 12.50
C PRO A 327 -0.12 -1.80 13.61
N ASP A 328 1.04 -1.26 13.26
CA ASP A 328 2.04 -0.75 14.19
C ASP A 328 2.01 0.77 14.33
N GLU A 329 1.13 1.47 13.60
CA GLU A 329 1.12 2.92 13.60
C GLU A 329 0.25 3.55 14.70
N PRO A 330 0.82 4.33 15.64
CA PRO A 330 0.06 4.89 16.77
C PRO A 330 -1.15 5.71 16.35
N ASN A 331 -1.01 6.52 15.29
CA ASN A 331 -2.02 7.45 14.83
C ASN A 331 -3.32 6.74 14.40
N VAL A 332 -3.22 5.53 13.84
CA VAL A 332 -4.42 4.81 13.37
C VAL A 332 -5.32 4.40 14.54
N TYR A 333 -4.71 4.08 15.69
CA TYR A 333 -5.43 3.74 16.91
C TYR A 333 -6.00 4.98 17.61
N ASP A 334 -5.28 6.12 17.61
CA ASP A 334 -5.84 7.37 18.15
C ASP A 334 -7.09 7.80 17.36
N SER A 335 -7.03 7.74 16.03
CA SER A 335 -8.16 8.07 15.18
C SER A 335 -9.34 7.10 15.30
N MET A 336 -9.08 5.80 15.49
CA MET A 336 -10.15 4.84 15.80
C MET A 336 -10.78 5.16 17.17
N GLY A 337 -9.97 5.53 18.16
CA GLY A 337 -10.45 5.94 19.48
C GLY A 337 -11.41 7.13 19.41
N ASP A 338 -11.07 8.17 18.64
CA ASP A 338 -11.94 9.34 18.44
C ASP A 338 -13.29 8.95 17.82
N ILE A 339 -13.28 8.10 16.79
CA ILE A 339 -14.49 7.65 16.11
C ILE A 339 -15.36 6.78 17.03
N LEU A 340 -14.75 5.86 17.78
CA LEU A 340 -15.45 5.00 18.73
C LEU A 340 -16.10 5.82 19.84
N LEU A 341 -15.36 6.78 20.40
CA LEU A 341 -15.86 7.69 21.43
C LEU A 341 -17.08 8.46 20.94
N ALA A 342 -16.98 9.05 19.74
CA ALA A 342 -18.08 9.80 19.13
C ALA A 342 -19.29 8.90 18.79
N SER A 343 -19.07 7.62 18.49
CA SER A 343 -20.12 6.63 18.30
C SER A 343 -20.71 6.05 19.61
N GLY A 344 -20.15 6.42 20.77
CA GLY A 344 -20.59 6.01 22.10
C GLY A 344 -19.93 4.75 22.67
N ASP A 345 -19.05 4.06 21.92
CA ASP A 345 -18.30 2.88 22.41
C ASP A 345 -17.08 3.32 23.23
N THR A 346 -17.36 3.86 24.41
CA THR A 346 -16.37 4.49 25.30
C THR A 346 -15.31 3.49 25.78
N LEU A 347 -15.70 2.24 26.04
CA LEU A 347 -14.76 1.20 26.51
C LEU A 347 -13.72 0.89 25.43
N LYS A 348 -14.14 0.63 24.19
CA LYS A 348 -13.18 0.37 23.11
C LYS A 348 -12.40 1.61 22.72
N ALA A 349 -13.00 2.81 22.79
CA ALA A 349 -12.27 4.05 22.57
C ALA A 349 -11.07 4.17 23.52
N LYS A 350 -11.28 3.89 24.81
CA LYS A 350 -10.21 3.86 25.83
C LYS A 350 -9.12 2.85 25.48
N GLU A 351 -9.48 1.64 25.06
CA GLU A 351 -8.51 0.62 24.62
C GLU A 351 -7.67 1.10 23.43
N MET A 352 -8.31 1.74 22.44
CA MET A 352 -7.63 2.25 21.25
C MET A 352 -6.67 3.39 21.59
N PHE A 353 -7.09 4.33 22.42
CA PHE A 353 -6.22 5.42 22.88
C PHE A 353 -5.02 4.93 23.69
N LEU A 354 -5.19 3.93 24.56
CA LEU A 354 -4.08 3.31 25.28
C LEU A 354 -3.14 2.59 24.31
N THR A 355 -3.67 1.90 23.30
CA THR A 355 -2.86 1.23 22.27
C THR A 355 -2.03 2.23 21.48
N ALA A 356 -2.62 3.36 21.05
CA ALA A 356 -1.91 4.45 20.41
C ALA A 356 -0.75 4.96 21.28
N TYR A 357 -1.03 5.21 22.56
CA TYR A 357 -0.01 5.66 23.50
C TYR A 357 1.14 4.65 23.62
N GLU A 358 0.86 3.37 23.84
CA GLU A 358 1.89 2.33 24.01
C GLU A 358 2.74 2.13 22.74
N LEU A 359 2.11 2.06 21.56
CA LEU A 359 2.84 1.96 20.29
C LEU A 359 3.77 3.16 20.07
N SER A 360 3.34 4.38 20.45
CA SER A 360 4.14 5.60 20.29
C SER A 360 5.45 5.61 21.08
N ARG A 361 5.58 4.73 22.09
CA ARG A 361 6.80 4.61 22.92
C ARG A 361 7.85 3.72 22.28
N ASN A 362 7.42 2.87 21.35
CA ASN A 362 8.25 1.89 20.65
C ASN A 362 8.67 2.38 19.26
N LEU A 363 8.41 3.64 18.91
CA LEU A 363 8.87 4.24 17.66
C LEU A 363 10.39 4.32 17.62
N LYS A 364 10.94 4.46 16.41
CA LYS A 364 12.38 4.37 16.13
C LYS A 364 13.20 5.43 16.88
N THR A 365 12.71 6.67 16.94
CA THR A 365 13.34 7.75 17.72
C THR A 365 12.96 7.72 19.20
N GLY A 366 12.25 6.68 19.62
CA GLY A 366 11.72 6.49 20.95
C GLY A 366 10.43 7.28 21.13
N ALA A 367 10.37 7.93 22.27
CA ALA A 367 9.20 8.59 22.77
C ALA A 367 8.61 9.70 21.87
N GLU A 368 7.40 9.55 21.31
CA GLU A 368 6.64 10.67 20.75
C GLU A 368 5.68 11.30 21.78
N GLU A 369 5.86 12.59 22.07
CA GLU A 369 5.07 13.32 23.08
C GLU A 369 3.67 13.65 22.58
N PHE A 370 3.48 13.76 21.26
CA PHE A 370 2.18 14.05 20.66
C PHE A 370 1.09 13.11 21.18
N PHE A 371 1.41 11.81 21.34
CA PHE A 371 0.47 10.78 21.78
C PHE A 371 0.24 10.72 23.30
N ASN A 372 0.85 11.61 24.09
CA ASN A 372 0.43 11.79 25.49
C ASN A 372 -1.05 12.20 25.57
N VAL A 373 -1.54 12.93 24.56
CA VAL A 373 -2.96 13.28 24.44
C VAL A 373 -3.85 12.04 24.38
N SER A 374 -3.42 10.95 23.73
CA SER A 374 -4.20 9.70 23.67
C SER A 374 -4.33 9.10 25.08
N LYS A 375 -3.25 9.11 25.87
CA LYS A 375 -3.33 8.69 27.27
C LYS A 375 -4.28 9.56 28.09
N GLU A 376 -4.21 10.88 27.94
CA GLU A 376 -5.12 11.82 28.61
C GLU A 376 -6.59 11.58 28.22
N LYS A 377 -6.86 11.37 26.92
CA LYS A 377 -8.18 10.98 26.41
C LYS A 377 -8.64 9.70 27.11
N ALA A 378 -7.81 8.66 27.16
CA ALA A 378 -8.14 7.38 27.80
C ALA A 378 -8.43 7.49 29.31
N GLU A 379 -7.65 8.30 30.04
CA GLU A 379 -7.82 8.53 31.47
C GLU A 379 -9.09 9.34 31.79
N ALA A 380 -9.53 10.20 30.87
CA ALA A 380 -10.78 10.94 31.00
C ALA A 380 -12.04 10.07 30.79
N LEU A 381 -11.90 8.90 30.16
CA LEU A 381 -12.98 7.93 29.98
C LEU A 381 -13.06 7.02 31.22
N ASN A 382 -14.12 7.15 32.01
CA ASN A 382 -14.34 6.37 33.24
C ASN A 382 -14.56 4.88 32.94
#